data_AF-A0A259JT73-F1
#
_entry.id   AF-A0A259JT73-F1
#
_cell.length_a   1.000
_cell.length_b   1.000
_cell.length_c   1.000
_cell.angle_alpha   90.00
_cell.angle_beta   90.00
_cell.angle_gamma   90.00
#
_symmetry.space_group_name_H-M   'P 1'
#
loop_
_entity.id
_entity.type
_entity.pdbx_description
1 polymer ?
#
loop_
_entity_poly.entity_id
_entity_poly.type
_entity_poly.pdbx_seq_one_letter_code
_entity_poly.pdbx_strand_id
1 'polypeptide(L)' 'ISVEVSSVIRASPDSFRVAWTERRYESGQLAATERWTAILTIVIEPPRDADRLRKNPLGVFVNAINWSKELAQ' A
#
# COMPACT_ATOMS: atom_id res chain seq x y z
N ILE A 1 -1.55 0.30 15.48
CA ILE A 1 -2.14 -0.32 14.28
C ILE A 1 -1.07 -1.20 13.64
N SER A 2 -1.42 -2.42 13.25
CA SER A 2 -0.55 -3.35 12.52
C SER A 2 -1.15 -3.59 11.14
N VAL A 3 -0.32 -3.67 10.10
CA VAL A 3 -0.72 -3.82 8.70
C VAL A 3 -0.07 -5.10 8.15
N GLU A 4 -0.88 -5.97 7.55
CA GLU A 4 -0.44 -7.19 6.90
C GLU A 4 -0.92 -7.21 5.45
N VAL A 5 0.01 -7.11 4.49
CA VAL A 5 -0.30 -7.16 3.06
C VAL A 5 -0.52 -8.61 2.64
N SER A 6 -1.73 -8.93 2.19
CA SER A 6 -2.11 -10.30 1.80
C SER A 6 -1.97 -10.54 0.31
N SER A 7 -2.06 -9.50 -0.52
CA SER A 7 -1.95 -9.63 -1.97
C SER A 7 -1.50 -8.34 -2.64
N VAL A 8 -0.68 -8.46 -3.69
CA VAL A 8 -0.31 -7.40 -4.61
C VAL A 8 -0.41 -7.96 -6.03
N ILE A 9 -1.34 -7.45 -6.82
CA ILE A 9 -1.61 -7.93 -8.17
C ILE A 9 -1.53 -6.75 -9.14
N ARG A 10 -0.73 -6.90 -10.20
CA ARG A 10 -0.66 -5.90 -11.27
C ARG A 10 -1.99 -5.85 -12.04
N ALA A 11 -2.62 -4.69 -12.10
CA ALA A 11 -3.88 -4.45 -12.81
C ALA A 11 -3.68 -3.80 -14.19
N SER A 12 -2.60 -3.01 -14.35
CA SER A 12 -2.13 -2.44 -15.62
C SER A 12 -0.60 -2.23 -15.55
N PRO A 13 0.07 -1.70 -16.59
CA PRO A 13 1.51 -1.41 -16.52
C PRO A 13 1.89 -0.48 -15.35
N ASP A 14 1.00 0.44 -14.99
CA ASP A 14 1.18 1.47 -13.98
C ASP A 14 0.29 1.30 -12.74
N SER A 15 -0.66 0.34 -12.72
CA SER A 15 -1.56 0.15 -11.58
C SER A 15 -1.52 -1.22 -10.95
N PHE A 16 -1.78 -1.25 -9.64
CA PHE A 16 -1.71 -2.43 -8.78
C PHE A 16 -2.90 -2.48 -7.85
N ARG A 17 -3.54 -3.64 -7.78
CA ARG A 17 -4.47 -3.97 -6.71
C ARG A 17 -3.70 -4.50 -5.52
N VAL A 18 -3.96 -3.94 -4.35
CA VAL A 18 -3.36 -4.38 -3.08
C VAL A 18 -4.47 -4.71 -2.10
N ALA A 19 -4.35 -5.86 -1.45
CA ALA A 19 -5.21 -6.23 -0.34
C ALA A 19 -4.37 -6.33 0.93
N TRP A 20 -4.89 -5.81 2.03
CA TRP A 20 -4.25 -5.91 3.34
C TRP A 20 -5.28 -6.02 4.45
N THR A 21 -4.80 -6.46 5.62
CA THR A 21 -5.56 -6.48 6.85
C THR A 21 -4.91 -5.55 7.86
N GLU A 22 -5.72 -4.70 8.48
CA GLU A 22 -5.33 -3.83 9.59
C GLU A 22 -5.82 -4.42 10.90
N ARG A 23 -4.92 -4.51 11.88
CA ARG A 23 -5.25 -4.87 13.26
C ARG A 23 -5.02 -3.66 14.16
N ARG A 24 -6.08 -3.17 14.80
CA ARG A 24 -6.00 -2.09 15.80
C ARG A 24 -5.90 -2.70 17.18
N TYR A 25 -4.99 -2.17 17.99
CA TYR A 25 -4.81 -2.59 19.37
C TYR A 25 -5.02 -1.39 20.28
N GLU A 26 -5.82 -1.57 21.32
CA GLU A 26 -6.07 -0.57 22.37
C GLU A 26 -5.72 -1.20 23.70
N SER A 27 -4.90 -0.52 24.51
CA SER A 27 -4.44 -1.03 25.81
C SER A 27 -3.84 -2.44 25.77
N GLY A 28 -3.17 -2.79 24.66
CA GLY A 28 -2.55 -4.11 24.45
C GLY A 28 -3.51 -5.22 24.00
N GLN A 29 -4.81 -4.94 23.88
CA GLN A 29 -5.83 -5.88 23.41
C GLN A 29 -6.22 -5.59 21.96
N LEU A 30 -6.56 -6.64 21.19
CA LEU A 30 -7.03 -6.48 19.82
C LEU A 30 -8.43 -5.84 19.83
N ALA A 31 -8.52 -4.62 19.30
CA ALA A 31 -9.74 -3.82 19.27
C ALA A 31 -10.55 -4.03 17.98
N ALA A 32 -9.88 -4.13 16.83
CA ALA A 32 -10.55 -4.35 15.55
C ALA A 32 -9.62 -5.03 14.53
N THR A 33 -10.22 -5.81 13.64
CA THR A 33 -9.58 -6.33 12.43
C THR A 33 -10.38 -5.85 11.22
N GLU A 34 -9.72 -5.14 10.31
CA GLU A 34 -10.34 -4.54 9.13
C GLU A 34 -9.62 -5.03 7.88
N ARG A 35 -10.36 -5.45 6.87
CA ARG A 35 -9.79 -5.85 5.58
C ARG A 35 -10.02 -4.75 4.57
N TRP A 36 -8.99 -4.46 3.78
CA TRP A 36 -8.97 -3.35 2.85
C TRP A 36 -8.48 -3.82 1.49
N THR A 37 -9.02 -3.17 0.46
CA THR A 37 -8.50 -3.25 -0.90
C THR A 37 -8.17 -1.86 -1.41
N ALA A 38 -7.11 -1.75 -2.20
CA ALA A 38 -6.75 -0.53 -2.90
C ALA A 38 -6.41 -0.80 -4.36
N ILE A 39 -6.60 0.23 -5.17
CA ILE A 39 -5.93 0.37 -6.46
C ILE A 39 -4.95 1.54 -6.33
N LEU A 40 -3.67 1.25 -6.58
CA LEU A 40 -2.58 2.22 -6.62
C LEU A 40 -2.17 2.43 -8.07
N THR A 41 -1.90 3.67 -8.46
CA THR A 41 -1.17 4.00 -9.69
C THR A 41 0.22 4.50 -9.32
N ILE A 42 1.24 4.00 -9.99
CA ILE A 42 2.64 4.39 -9.78
C ILE A 42 3.23 5.08 -11.01
N VAL A 43 4.26 5.87 -10.78
CA VAL A 43 5.16 6.39 -11.82
C VAL A 43 6.59 6.02 -11.44
N ILE A 44 7.42 5.73 -12.44
CA ILE A 44 8.86 5.49 -12.27
C ILE A 44 9.62 6.71 -12.74
N GLU A 45 10.29 7.38 -11.81
CA GLU A 45 11.19 8.51 -12.09
C GLU A 45 12.62 8.16 -11.64
N PRO A 46 13.54 7.88 -12.58
CA PRO A 46 14.92 7.56 -12.23
C PRO A 46 15.57 8.67 -11.39
N PRO A 47 16.25 8.34 -10.27
CA PRO A 47 16.87 9.34 -9.42
C PRO A 47 17.99 10.06 -10.17
N ARG A 48 18.05 11.40 -10.02
CA ARG A 48 19.02 12.27 -10.71
C ARG A 48 20.11 12.82 -9.77
N ASP A 49 20.03 12.50 -8.48
CA ASP A 49 20.98 12.93 -7.46
C ASP A 49 21.18 11.82 -6.40
N ALA A 50 22.28 11.91 -5.65
CA ALA A 50 22.69 10.90 -4.69
C ALA A 50 21.71 10.76 -3.52
N ASP A 51 21.05 11.84 -3.11
CA ASP A 51 20.10 11.83 -2.00
C ASP A 51 18.81 11.09 -2.37
N ARG A 52 18.30 11.32 -3.58
CA ARG A 52 17.14 10.58 -4.12
C ARG A 52 17.48 9.12 -4.35
N LEU A 53 18.65 8.81 -4.91
CA LEU A 53 19.10 7.43 -5.11
C LEU A 53 19.15 6.66 -3.78
N ARG A 54 19.66 7.29 -2.71
CA ARG A 54 19.74 6.66 -1.38
C ARG A 54 18.37 6.39 -0.77
N LYS A 55 17.39 7.28 -0.96
CA LYS A 55 16.04 7.16 -0.37
C LYS A 55 15.12 6.25 -1.19
N ASN A 56 15.25 6.27 -2.51
CA ASN A 56 14.42 5.52 -3.44
C ASN A 56 15.23 5.07 -4.65
N PRO A 57 16.01 3.97 -4.52
CA PRO A 57 16.88 3.50 -5.59
C PRO A 57 16.15 3.13 -6.89
N LEU A 58 14.88 2.72 -6.78
CA LEU A 58 14.05 2.29 -7.90
C LEU A 58 13.28 3.44 -8.54
N GLY A 59 13.23 4.62 -7.92
CA GLY A 59 12.47 5.76 -8.42
C GLY A 59 10.96 5.53 -8.45
N VAL A 60 10.42 4.66 -7.59
CA VAL A 60 8.98 4.36 -7.56
C VAL A 60 8.22 5.41 -6.75
N PHE A 61 7.21 6.03 -7.36
CA PHE A 61 6.33 7.00 -6.71
C PHE A 61 4.87 6.57 -6.85
N VAL A 62 4.06 6.82 -5.82
CA VAL A 62 2.60 6.67 -5.90
C VAL A 62 2.02 7.95 -6.47
N ASN A 63 1.37 7.84 -7.62
CA ASN A 63 0.71 8.94 -8.31
C ASN A 63 -0.78 9.06 -7.92
N ALA A 64 -1.44 7.91 -7.68
CA ALA A 64 -2.82 7.88 -7.21
C ALA A 64 -3.05 6.68 -6.30
N ILE A 65 -4.00 6.83 -5.38
CA ILE A 65 -4.45 5.74 -4.53
C ILE A 65 -5.94 5.91 -4.25
N ASN A 66 -6.68 4.81 -4.37
CA ASN A 66 -8.04 4.70 -3.88
C ASN A 66 -8.15 3.40 -3.09
N TRP A 67 -8.80 3.45 -1.93
CA TRP A 67 -9.01 2.27 -1.11
C TRP A 67 -10.40 2.23 -0.52
N SER A 68 -10.87 1.01 -0.26
CA SER A 68 -12.14 0.75 0.39
C SER A 68 -12.02 -0.41 1.36
N LYS A 69 -12.83 -0.33 2.42
CA LYS A 69 -12.98 -1.41 3.39
C LYS A 69 -13.81 -2.51 2.74
N GLU A 70 -13.33 -3.75 2.80
CA GLU A 70 -14.16 -4.90 2.45
C GLU A 70 -15.26 -5.03 3.50
N LEU A 71 -16.52 -5.00 3.06
CA LEU A 71 -17.65 -5.34 3.93
C LEU A 71 -17.61 -6.86 4.13
N ALA A 72 -17.45 -7.28 5.38
CA ALA A 72 -17.67 -8.68 5.74
C ALA A 72 -19.12 -9.03 5.34
N GLN A 73 -19.26 -10.02 4.46
CA GLN A 73 -20.55 -10.53 4.01
C GLN A 73 -21.18 -11.45 5.07
#